data_AF-A0A2E8KRL6-F1
#
_entry.id   AF-A0A2E8KRL6-F1
#
_cell.length_a   1.000
_cell.length_b   1.000
_cell.length_c   1.000
_cell.angle_alpha   90.00
_cell.angle_beta   90.00
_cell.angle_gamma   90.00
#
_symmetry.space_group_name_H-M   'P 1'
#
loop_
_entity.id
_entity.type
_entity.pdbx_description
1 polymer ?
#
loop_
_entity_poly.entity_id
_entity_poly.type
_entity_poly.pdbx_seq_one_letter_code
_entity_poly.pdbx_strand_id
1 'polypeptide(L)'
;MINQVKYAISTIAFLVLATGLFAQPEPPSNLHLQELRSWLKANWHDGYHESLGYNEARKQMYGYIDNEDGLIECVYTGFTQQGGYVTYPNPINAEHLVPQSFFNSDEPMKSDIYILKPCHGNANSSRSNSPFGEVNDSQAQWYGTVGNTYTSQGEIPSDHEFWSEKSDGTWEPREEHKGNIARSVFYFYTMYPGEGSEITDLSTLETLYQWHLDDPVDAEELDRNDKVESQQGNRNPYVDYPDLVWDAWFQDGAIGCPTDVNNDGFTNVQDVLSVLSEFGCSNSCSFDVDADGIVGVSDILEILSEFGNAC
;
A
#
# COMPACT_ATOMS: atom_id res chain seq x y z
N MET A 1 47.86 -9.81 -61.38
CA MET A 1 48.17 -10.04 -59.95
C MET A 1 47.05 -9.41 -59.14
N ILE A 2 46.07 -10.21 -58.70
CA ILE A 2 44.91 -9.76 -57.93
C ILE A 2 45.11 -10.29 -56.51
N ASN A 3 45.26 -9.39 -55.54
CA ASN A 3 45.38 -9.73 -54.12
C ASN A 3 44.01 -10.13 -53.57
N GLN A 4 43.93 -11.34 -53.01
CA GLN A 4 42.78 -11.87 -52.29
C GLN A 4 42.97 -11.56 -50.79
N VAL A 5 42.11 -10.71 -50.23
CA VAL A 5 41.99 -10.51 -48.77
C VAL A 5 40.93 -11.47 -48.26
N LYS A 6 41.33 -12.40 -47.38
CA LYS A 6 40.44 -13.32 -46.67
C LYS A 6 39.77 -12.58 -45.52
N TYR A 7 38.44 -12.50 -45.50
CA TYR A 7 37.67 -12.12 -44.33
C TYR A 7 37.26 -13.39 -43.56
N ALA A 8 37.71 -13.50 -42.31
CA ALA A 8 37.26 -14.52 -41.37
C ALA A 8 35.93 -14.08 -40.76
N ILE A 9 34.88 -14.87 -40.95
CA ILE A 9 33.58 -14.68 -40.30
C ILE A 9 33.68 -15.32 -38.91
N SER A 10 33.70 -14.48 -37.87
CA SER A 10 33.59 -14.92 -36.49
C SER A 10 32.11 -14.98 -36.11
N THR A 11 31.56 -16.18 -36.00
CA THR A 11 30.18 -16.41 -35.56
C THR A 11 30.13 -16.25 -34.04
N ILE A 12 29.64 -15.10 -33.57
CA ILE A 12 29.32 -14.89 -32.14
C ILE A 12 28.02 -15.64 -31.86
N ALA A 13 28.11 -16.73 -31.10
CA ALA A 13 26.93 -17.41 -30.56
C ALA A 13 26.39 -16.57 -29.39
N PHE A 14 25.24 -15.93 -29.60
CA PHE A 14 24.46 -15.34 -28.51
C PHE A 14 23.86 -16.49 -27.69
N LEU A 15 24.38 -16.72 -26.50
CA LEU A 15 23.76 -17.60 -25.52
C LEU A 15 22.61 -16.81 -24.89
N VAL A 16 21.38 -17.04 -25.36
CA VAL A 16 20.18 -16.61 -24.65
C VAL A 16 20.08 -17.49 -23.40
N LEU A 17 20.51 -16.99 -22.24
CA LEU A 17 20.09 -17.56 -20.97
C LEU A 17 18.59 -17.27 -20.85
N ALA A 18 17.77 -18.28 -21.08
CA ALA A 18 16.39 -18.25 -20.62
C ALA A 18 16.44 -18.30 -19.09
N THR A 19 16.36 -17.14 -18.44
CA THR A 19 15.96 -17.07 -17.05
C THR A 19 14.51 -17.55 -17.01
N GLY A 20 14.26 -18.69 -16.38
CA GLY A 20 12.89 -19.08 -16.08
C GLY A 20 12.30 -18.00 -15.19
N LEU A 21 11.31 -17.26 -15.69
CA LEU A 21 10.42 -16.48 -14.85
C LEU A 21 9.69 -17.49 -13.96
N PHE A 22 10.20 -17.71 -12.75
CA PHE A 22 9.44 -18.39 -11.73
C PHE A 22 8.42 -17.37 -11.24
N ALA A 23 7.17 -17.52 -11.66
CA ALA A 23 6.07 -16.75 -11.09
C ALA A 23 6.07 -16.93 -9.56
N GLN A 24 5.72 -15.89 -8.79
CA GLN A 24 5.63 -16.06 -7.34
C GLN A 24 4.63 -17.17 -7.00
N PRO A 25 4.94 -17.99 -5.98
CA PRO A 25 4.04 -19.07 -5.58
C PRO A 25 2.75 -18.52 -4.98
N GLU A 26 1.65 -19.22 -5.21
CA GLU A 26 0.36 -18.92 -4.58
C GLU A 26 0.50 -18.92 -3.05
N PRO A 27 0.02 -17.86 -2.35
CA PRO A 27 0.07 -17.76 -0.90
C PRO A 27 -0.68 -18.92 -0.21
N PRO A 28 -0.14 -19.49 0.88
CA PRO A 28 -0.80 -20.58 1.58
C PRO A 28 -1.98 -20.07 2.40
N SER A 29 -3.15 -20.68 2.24
CA SER A 29 -4.39 -20.30 2.95
C SER A 29 -4.42 -20.64 4.44
N ASN A 30 -3.34 -21.22 4.98
CA ASN A 30 -3.28 -21.73 6.36
C ASN A 30 -2.20 -21.04 7.22
N LEU A 31 -1.51 -20.05 6.67
CA LEU A 31 -0.56 -19.22 7.41
C LEU A 31 -1.17 -17.83 7.59
N HIS A 32 -0.99 -17.28 8.77
CA HIS A 32 -1.61 -16.02 9.18
C HIS A 32 -0.59 -15.15 9.94
N LEU A 33 -0.88 -13.87 10.10
CA LEU A 33 -0.11 -12.90 10.88
C LEU A 33 1.41 -12.93 10.55
N GLN A 34 2.26 -13.03 11.58
CA GLN A 34 3.71 -13.06 11.43
C GLN A 34 4.20 -14.26 10.61
N GLU A 35 3.53 -15.41 10.69
CA GLU A 35 3.92 -16.59 9.91
C GLU A 35 3.70 -16.35 8.42
N LEU A 36 2.55 -15.76 8.06
CA LEU A 36 2.26 -15.37 6.68
C LEU A 36 3.22 -14.28 6.19
N ARG A 37 3.46 -13.21 6.97
CA ARG A 37 4.40 -12.15 6.58
C ARG A 37 5.81 -12.69 6.35
N SER A 38 6.27 -13.60 7.21
CA SER A 38 7.58 -14.25 7.06
C SER A 38 7.62 -15.13 5.80
N TRP A 39 6.53 -15.84 5.51
CA TRP A 39 6.42 -16.65 4.29
C TRP A 39 6.39 -15.77 3.03
N LEU A 40 5.61 -14.69 3.03
CA LEU A 40 5.52 -13.74 1.91
C LEU A 40 6.91 -13.17 1.62
N LYS A 41 7.60 -12.61 2.61
CA LYS A 41 8.98 -12.13 2.41
C LYS A 41 9.89 -13.19 1.78
N ALA A 42 9.88 -14.41 2.33
CA ALA A 42 10.77 -15.48 1.86
C ALA A 42 10.45 -15.98 0.44
N ASN A 43 9.21 -15.87 -0.03
CA ASN A 43 8.74 -16.48 -1.27
C ASN A 43 8.34 -15.48 -2.36
N TRP A 44 8.13 -14.21 -1.99
CA TRP A 44 7.71 -13.14 -2.90
C TRP A 44 8.74 -12.03 -3.03
N HIS A 45 9.73 -11.94 -2.14
CA HIS A 45 10.74 -10.87 -2.16
C HIS A 45 12.16 -11.42 -2.13
N ASP A 46 12.50 -12.29 -1.18
CA ASP A 46 13.86 -12.82 -1.04
C ASP A 46 14.25 -13.67 -2.24
N GLY A 47 15.30 -13.25 -2.95
CA GLY A 47 15.77 -13.90 -4.17
C GLY A 47 15.00 -13.51 -5.44
N TYR A 48 13.96 -12.67 -5.32
CA TYR A 48 13.20 -12.10 -6.45
C TYR A 48 13.48 -10.60 -6.63
N HIS A 49 13.54 -9.83 -5.53
CA HIS A 49 13.77 -8.40 -5.58
C HIS A 49 15.22 -8.08 -6.00
N GLU A 50 15.35 -7.40 -7.13
CA GLU A 50 16.59 -6.85 -7.68
C GLU A 50 16.64 -5.34 -7.46
N SER A 51 17.52 -4.88 -6.56
CA SER A 51 17.73 -3.44 -6.37
C SER A 51 18.39 -2.84 -7.60
N LEU A 52 17.65 -1.98 -8.31
CA LEU A 52 18.15 -1.20 -9.44
C LEU A 52 19.08 -0.05 -9.00
N GLY A 53 19.05 0.29 -7.71
CA GLY A 53 19.64 1.50 -7.17
C GLY A 53 18.81 2.75 -7.52
N TYR A 54 18.84 3.73 -6.63
CA TYR A 54 17.88 4.83 -6.62
C TYR A 54 17.76 5.68 -7.91
N ASN A 55 18.83 5.81 -8.68
CA ASN A 55 18.77 6.55 -9.95
C ASN A 55 18.05 5.75 -11.04
N GLU A 56 18.28 4.44 -11.12
CA GLU A 56 17.69 3.63 -12.17
C GLU A 56 16.22 3.33 -11.86
N ALA A 57 15.91 3.02 -10.59
CA ALA A 57 14.53 2.89 -10.11
C ALA A 57 13.66 4.09 -10.51
N ARG A 58 14.15 5.32 -10.29
CA ARG A 58 13.42 6.55 -10.69
C ARG A 58 13.28 6.71 -12.20
N LYS A 59 14.28 6.35 -13.01
CA LYS A 59 14.14 6.41 -14.46
C LYS A 59 13.08 5.44 -14.96
N GLN A 60 13.02 4.24 -14.38
CA GLN A 60 11.97 3.27 -14.71
C GLN A 60 10.60 3.79 -14.26
N MET A 61 10.52 4.35 -13.05
CA MET A 61 9.31 4.99 -12.51
C MET A 61 8.74 6.05 -13.48
N TYR A 62 9.51 7.07 -13.83
CA TYR A 62 9.03 8.16 -14.69
C TYR A 62 8.96 7.82 -16.19
N GLY A 63 9.75 6.84 -16.64
CA GLY A 63 9.93 6.53 -18.05
C GLY A 63 9.05 5.40 -18.56
N TYR A 64 8.57 4.54 -17.67
CA TYR A 64 7.86 3.31 -18.05
C TYR A 64 6.75 2.92 -17.06
N ILE A 65 7.06 2.84 -15.77
CA ILE A 65 6.16 2.22 -14.77
C ILE A 65 4.93 3.09 -14.49
N ASP A 66 5.13 4.38 -14.21
CA ASP A 66 4.05 5.33 -13.94
C ASP A 66 3.79 6.25 -15.16
N ASN A 67 4.24 5.83 -16.35
CA ASN A 67 4.15 6.61 -17.58
C ASN A 67 3.08 6.02 -18.51
N GLU A 68 1.89 6.63 -18.46
CA GLU A 68 0.75 6.27 -19.30
C GLU A 68 0.64 7.23 -20.49
N ASP A 69 0.72 6.68 -21.70
CA ASP A 69 0.63 7.44 -22.95
C ASP A 69 1.56 8.68 -23.02
N GLY A 70 2.73 8.58 -22.40
CA GLY A 70 3.75 9.64 -22.37
C GLY A 70 3.62 10.58 -21.17
N LEU A 71 2.57 10.47 -20.35
CA LEU A 71 2.33 11.31 -19.18
C LEU A 71 2.60 10.55 -17.88
N ILE A 72 3.13 11.26 -16.90
CA ILE A 72 3.22 10.81 -15.50
C ILE A 72 2.28 11.67 -14.65
N GLU A 73 1.63 11.07 -13.66
CA GLU A 73 0.72 11.74 -12.74
C GLU A 73 1.28 11.79 -11.31
N CYS A 74 1.08 12.90 -10.61
CA CYS A 74 1.51 13.07 -9.23
C CYS A 74 0.50 12.49 -8.24
N VAL A 75 0.97 11.54 -7.41
CA VAL A 75 0.16 10.80 -6.43
C VAL A 75 -0.65 11.69 -5.47
N TYR A 76 -0.17 12.89 -5.12
CA TYR A 76 -0.88 13.76 -4.16
C TYR A 76 -1.68 14.90 -4.79
N THR A 77 -1.57 15.13 -6.11
CA THR A 77 -2.16 16.36 -6.68
C THR A 77 -2.86 16.17 -8.01
N GLY A 78 -2.74 15.01 -8.65
CA GLY A 78 -3.20 14.81 -10.03
C GLY A 78 -2.46 15.68 -11.05
N PHE A 79 -1.31 16.26 -10.67
CA PHE A 79 -0.51 17.05 -11.60
C PHE A 79 0.13 16.12 -12.61
N THR A 80 -0.11 16.40 -13.90
CA THR A 80 0.40 15.58 -15.00
C THR A 80 1.40 16.34 -15.85
N GLN A 81 2.41 15.64 -16.34
CA GLN A 81 3.31 16.17 -17.37
C GLN A 81 3.97 15.04 -18.16
N GLN A 82 4.72 15.39 -19.20
CA GLN A 82 5.51 14.41 -19.94
C GLN A 82 6.53 13.72 -19.03
N GLY A 83 6.50 12.39 -19.03
CA GLY A 83 7.49 11.57 -18.34
C GLY A 83 8.75 11.36 -19.17
N GLY A 84 9.58 10.41 -18.73
CA GLY A 84 10.77 9.97 -19.45
C GLY A 84 11.82 9.35 -18.53
N TYR A 85 12.82 8.71 -19.12
CA TYR A 85 13.94 8.07 -18.41
C TYR A 85 14.93 9.09 -17.83
N VAL A 86 14.46 9.90 -16.89
CA VAL A 86 15.21 10.91 -16.14
C VAL A 86 15.13 10.62 -14.66
N THR A 87 15.96 11.27 -13.84
CA THR A 87 15.90 11.10 -12.37
C THR A 87 15.14 12.22 -11.67
N TYR A 88 14.85 13.31 -12.38
CA TYR A 88 14.19 14.50 -11.84
C TYR A 88 13.48 15.28 -12.95
N PRO A 89 12.23 14.89 -13.27
CA PRO A 89 11.41 15.62 -14.23
C PRO A 89 10.78 16.85 -13.54
N ASN A 90 11.57 17.90 -13.28
CA ASN A 90 11.08 19.13 -12.62
C ASN A 90 9.76 19.66 -13.22
N PRO A 91 8.71 19.95 -12.43
CA PRO A 91 8.66 20.09 -10.97
C PRO A 91 8.39 18.82 -10.17
N ILE A 92 8.33 17.66 -10.82
CA ILE A 92 8.11 16.37 -10.17
C ILE A 92 9.40 15.84 -9.55
N ASN A 93 9.30 15.33 -8.33
CA ASN A 93 10.31 14.53 -7.66
C ASN A 93 9.72 13.16 -7.23
N ALA A 94 10.56 12.33 -6.61
CA ALA A 94 10.14 11.02 -6.15
C ALA A 94 9.64 11.16 -4.72
N GLU A 95 8.39 10.79 -4.51
CA GLU A 95 7.83 10.55 -3.19
C GLU A 95 8.25 9.18 -2.70
N HIS A 96 8.63 9.12 -1.43
CA HIS A 96 8.79 7.88 -0.69
C HIS A 96 7.60 7.72 0.25
N LEU A 97 6.66 6.83 -0.08
CA LEU A 97 5.44 6.62 0.70
C LEU A 97 5.75 6.28 2.16
N VAL A 98 6.74 5.41 2.38
CA VAL A 98 7.43 5.28 3.67
C VAL A 98 8.62 6.25 3.68
N PRO A 99 8.66 7.27 4.56
CA PRO A 99 9.70 8.30 4.52
C PRO A 99 11.12 7.73 4.62
N GLN A 100 12.05 8.23 3.79
CA GLN A 100 13.47 7.85 3.84
C GLN A 100 14.12 8.04 5.22
N SER A 101 13.63 8.99 6.01
CA SER A 101 14.09 9.21 7.39
C SER A 101 13.80 8.04 8.32
N PHE A 102 12.82 7.19 8.01
CA PHE A 102 12.47 6.05 8.84
C PHE A 102 13.51 4.95 8.75
N PHE A 103 14.10 4.74 7.58
CA PHE A 103 15.07 3.65 7.33
C PHE A 103 16.47 4.17 6.93
N ASN A 104 16.86 5.36 7.38
CA ASN A 104 18.17 5.98 7.12
C ASN A 104 18.55 6.16 5.64
N SER A 105 17.57 6.11 4.72
CA SER A 105 17.82 6.10 3.28
C SER A 105 18.68 4.91 2.80
N ASP A 106 18.66 3.79 3.52
CA ASP A 106 19.44 2.61 3.18
C ASP A 106 18.86 1.86 1.97
N GLU A 107 19.75 1.22 1.21
CA GLU A 107 19.36 0.28 0.15
C GLU A 107 19.15 -1.12 0.76
N PRO A 108 18.21 -1.94 0.25
CA PRO A 108 17.46 -1.74 -1.00
C PRO A 108 16.19 -0.86 -0.88
N MET A 109 15.73 -0.59 0.34
CA MET A 109 14.46 0.10 0.62
C MET A 109 14.32 1.43 -0.14
N LYS A 110 15.40 2.21 -0.18
CA LYS A 110 15.41 3.50 -0.88
C LYS A 110 15.04 3.41 -2.36
N SER A 111 15.36 2.31 -3.02
CA SER A 111 15.14 2.12 -4.47
C SER A 111 14.01 1.17 -4.82
N ASP A 112 13.34 0.55 -3.84
CA ASP A 112 12.18 -0.30 -4.08
C ASP A 112 11.02 0.53 -4.65
N ILE A 113 10.59 0.18 -5.86
CA ILE A 113 9.64 0.98 -6.64
C ILE A 113 8.21 0.89 -6.07
N TYR A 114 7.92 -0.11 -5.22
CA TYR A 114 6.62 -0.19 -4.56
C TYR A 114 6.37 0.95 -3.57
N ILE A 115 7.42 1.57 -3.03
CA ILE A 115 7.28 2.76 -2.16
C ILE A 115 7.64 4.07 -2.85
N LEU A 116 7.97 4.04 -4.14
CA LEU A 116 8.27 5.24 -4.93
C LEU A 116 7.07 5.66 -5.76
N LYS A 117 6.75 6.96 -5.76
CA LYS A 117 5.71 7.54 -6.62
C LYS A 117 6.16 8.86 -7.24
N PRO A 118 5.72 9.22 -8.46
CA PRO A 118 5.86 10.59 -8.95
C PRO A 118 5.04 11.53 -8.05
N CYS A 119 5.64 12.66 -7.64
CA CYS A 119 4.94 13.66 -6.85
C CYS A 119 5.41 15.07 -7.18
N HIS A 120 4.47 16.03 -7.13
CA HIS A 120 4.81 17.43 -7.34
C HIS A 120 5.68 17.90 -6.18
N GLY A 121 6.85 18.48 -6.46
CA GLY A 121 7.87 18.75 -5.44
C GLY A 121 7.39 19.61 -4.27
N ASN A 122 6.44 20.52 -4.51
CA ASN A 122 5.81 21.30 -3.43
C ASN A 122 4.90 20.46 -2.54
N ALA A 123 4.10 19.55 -3.11
CA ALA A 123 3.23 18.66 -2.34
C ALA A 123 4.06 17.65 -1.54
N ASN A 124 5.10 17.05 -2.15
CA ASN A 124 6.06 16.21 -1.45
C ASN A 124 6.70 16.96 -0.26
N SER A 125 7.17 18.20 -0.49
CA SER A 125 7.72 19.03 0.59
C SER A 125 6.70 19.34 1.69
N SER A 126 5.44 19.56 1.34
CA SER A 126 4.35 19.76 2.29
C SER A 126 4.01 18.50 3.08
N ARG A 127 4.02 17.32 2.45
CA ARG A 127 3.83 16.03 3.11
C ARG A 127 4.95 15.76 4.11
N SER A 128 6.20 16.02 3.73
CA SER A 128 7.38 15.78 4.59
C SER A 128 7.43 14.31 5.04
N ASN A 129 7.35 14.06 6.34
CA ASN A 129 7.26 12.75 6.98
C ASN A 129 5.99 12.68 7.85
N SER A 130 4.99 13.49 7.53
CA SER A 130 3.71 13.48 8.22
C SER A 130 3.08 12.09 8.13
N PRO A 131 2.55 11.54 9.25
CA PRO A 131 1.79 10.30 9.20
C PRO A 131 0.57 10.47 8.32
N PHE A 132 0.19 9.37 7.69
CA PHE A 132 -1.05 9.24 6.94
C PHE A 132 -2.23 9.08 7.88
N GLY A 133 -3.33 9.76 7.57
CA GLY A 133 -4.59 9.62 8.29
C GLY A 133 -5.68 10.53 7.74
N GLU A 134 -6.89 10.32 8.25
CA GLU A 134 -8.04 11.18 7.95
C GLU A 134 -7.87 12.57 8.57
N VAL A 135 -8.25 13.58 7.80
CA VAL A 135 -8.19 15.00 8.10
C VAL A 135 -9.61 15.55 8.10
N ASN A 136 -9.87 16.51 8.99
CA ASN A 136 -11.15 17.20 8.98
C ASN A 136 -11.15 18.30 7.90
N ASP A 137 -11.99 18.17 6.88
CA ASP A 137 -12.11 19.08 5.74
C ASP A 137 -12.18 20.55 6.15
N SER A 138 -12.88 20.85 7.25
CA SER A 138 -13.10 22.22 7.72
C SER A 138 -11.86 22.88 8.30
N GLN A 139 -10.80 22.09 8.53
CA GLN A 139 -9.51 22.51 9.08
C GLN A 139 -8.35 22.18 8.13
N ALA A 140 -8.64 21.67 6.94
CA ALA A 140 -7.66 21.19 5.98
C ALA A 140 -7.01 22.33 5.20
N GLN A 141 -5.70 22.20 5.00
CA GLN A 141 -5.02 22.82 3.86
C GLN A 141 -5.06 21.81 2.71
N TRP A 142 -5.56 22.24 1.56
CA TRP A 142 -5.75 21.42 0.37
C TRP A 142 -4.56 21.55 -0.59
N TYR A 143 -4.23 20.45 -1.27
CA TYR A 143 -3.13 20.34 -2.25
C TYR A 143 -3.61 19.58 -3.49
N GLY A 144 -3.52 20.21 -4.65
CA GLY A 144 -4.07 19.65 -5.88
C GLY A 144 -3.71 20.49 -7.09
N THR A 145 -4.58 20.48 -8.10
CA THR A 145 -4.39 21.31 -9.30
C THR A 145 -5.65 22.03 -9.74
N VAL A 146 -5.48 23.19 -10.37
CA VAL A 146 -6.53 23.88 -11.13
C VAL A 146 -6.03 24.06 -12.55
N GLY A 147 -6.65 23.37 -13.51
CA GLY A 147 -6.18 23.37 -14.90
C GLY A 147 -4.74 22.88 -15.04
N ASN A 148 -4.38 21.80 -14.31
CA ASN A 148 -3.04 21.23 -14.23
C ASN A 148 -1.96 22.21 -13.71
N THR A 149 -2.35 23.25 -12.97
CA THR A 149 -1.44 24.11 -12.22
C THR A 149 -1.50 23.74 -10.75
N TYR A 150 -0.37 23.36 -10.16
CA TYR A 150 -0.27 23.09 -8.72
C TYR A 150 -0.87 24.24 -7.91
N THR A 151 -1.80 23.89 -7.02
CA THR A 151 -2.54 24.83 -6.20
C THR A 151 -2.58 24.30 -4.77
N SER A 152 -2.47 25.21 -3.81
CA SER A 152 -2.75 24.92 -2.41
C SER A 152 -3.56 26.06 -1.80
N GLN A 153 -4.60 25.70 -1.04
CA GLN A 153 -5.59 26.64 -0.53
C GLN A 153 -6.21 26.12 0.76
N GLY A 154 -6.77 27.03 1.58
CA GLY A 154 -7.49 26.66 2.80
C GLY A 154 -9.02 26.56 2.63
N GLU A 155 -9.53 26.90 1.45
CA GLU A 155 -10.95 26.74 1.13
C GLU A 155 -11.17 25.37 0.49
N ILE A 156 -12.25 24.69 0.89
CA ILE A 156 -12.62 23.37 0.36
C ILE A 156 -12.84 23.48 -1.16
N PRO A 157 -12.07 22.74 -2.00
CA PRO A 157 -12.29 22.67 -3.43
C PRO A 157 -13.68 22.09 -3.75
N SER A 158 -14.22 22.40 -4.92
CA SER A 158 -15.52 21.83 -5.35
C SER A 158 -15.45 20.33 -5.66
N ASP A 159 -14.25 19.86 -5.95
CA ASP A 159 -13.86 18.54 -6.42
C ASP A 159 -12.84 17.93 -5.44
N HIS A 160 -13.11 18.13 -4.15
CA HIS A 160 -12.18 17.89 -3.05
C HIS A 160 -11.70 16.44 -2.95
N GLU A 161 -12.47 15.47 -3.47
CA GLU A 161 -12.08 14.06 -3.55
C GLU A 161 -10.79 13.81 -4.36
N PHE A 162 -10.43 14.75 -5.25
CA PHE A 162 -9.21 14.68 -6.08
C PHE A 162 -8.03 15.47 -5.50
N TRP A 163 -8.14 15.93 -4.25
CA TRP A 163 -7.11 16.72 -3.58
C TRP A 163 -6.57 15.95 -2.38
N SER A 164 -5.30 16.19 -2.05
CA SER A 164 -4.74 15.77 -0.76
C SER A 164 -4.90 16.87 0.28
N GLU A 165 -4.88 16.46 1.54
CA GLU A 165 -5.16 17.33 2.68
C GLU A 165 -4.05 17.28 3.72
N LYS A 166 -3.91 18.37 4.46
CA LYS A 166 -3.07 18.41 5.65
C LYS A 166 -3.72 19.22 6.75
N SER A 167 -3.79 18.66 7.94
CA SER A 167 -4.10 19.40 9.17
C SER A 167 -3.35 18.81 10.36
N ASP A 168 -2.91 19.67 11.28
CA ASP A 168 -2.22 19.30 12.52
C ASP A 168 -1.08 18.25 12.40
N GLY A 169 -0.42 18.22 11.24
CA GLY A 169 0.69 17.30 10.99
C GLY A 169 0.30 15.94 10.41
N THR A 170 -1.00 15.66 10.24
CA THR A 170 -1.54 14.51 9.51
C THR A 170 -1.69 14.83 8.03
N TRP A 171 -1.37 13.87 7.16
CA TRP A 171 -1.52 13.97 5.71
C TRP A 171 -2.57 12.98 5.21
N GLU A 172 -3.54 13.46 4.46
CA GLU A 172 -4.51 12.62 3.76
C GLU A 172 -4.22 12.67 2.26
N PRO A 173 -3.94 11.55 1.59
CA PRO A 173 -3.79 11.52 0.15
C PRO A 173 -5.15 11.67 -0.56
N ARG A 174 -5.12 11.81 -1.88
CA ARG A 174 -6.35 11.76 -2.71
C ARG A 174 -7.09 10.44 -2.49
N GLU A 175 -8.42 10.48 -2.52
CA GLU A 175 -9.27 9.32 -2.25
C GLU A 175 -8.91 8.10 -3.12
N GLU A 176 -8.73 8.31 -4.42
CA GLU A 176 -8.38 7.29 -5.42
C GLU A 176 -6.97 6.67 -5.29
N HIS A 177 -6.22 7.06 -4.27
CA HIS A 177 -4.89 6.52 -4.02
C HIS A 177 -4.73 5.97 -2.59
N LYS A 178 -5.74 6.09 -1.74
CA LYS A 178 -5.69 5.67 -0.33
C LYS A 178 -5.36 4.18 -0.21
N GLY A 179 -6.03 3.33 -0.98
CA GLY A 179 -5.84 1.88 -0.99
C GLY A 179 -4.51 1.47 -1.61
N ASN A 180 -4.12 2.12 -2.71
CA ASN A 180 -2.81 1.91 -3.34
C ASN A 180 -1.65 2.21 -2.37
N ILE A 181 -1.78 3.31 -1.61
CA ILE A 181 -0.80 3.69 -0.58
C ILE A 181 -0.83 2.68 0.56
N ALA A 182 -2.02 2.28 1.04
CA ALA A 182 -2.14 1.29 2.10
C ALA A 182 -1.45 -0.04 1.75
N ARG A 183 -1.72 -0.60 0.58
CA ARG A 183 -1.08 -1.84 0.09
C ARG A 183 0.43 -1.69 -0.08
N SER A 184 0.91 -0.51 -0.46
CA SER A 184 2.36 -0.22 -0.55
C SER A 184 3.02 -0.14 0.84
N VAL A 185 2.32 0.39 1.84
CA VAL A 185 2.78 0.45 3.23
C VAL A 185 2.80 -0.95 3.86
N PHE A 186 1.72 -1.73 3.74
CA PHE A 186 1.69 -3.12 4.21
C PHE A 186 2.79 -3.97 3.54
N TYR A 187 3.03 -3.77 2.25
CA TYR A 187 4.14 -4.39 1.52
C TYR A 187 5.49 -4.07 2.17
N PHE A 188 5.80 -2.79 2.37
CA PHE A 188 7.10 -2.37 2.89
C PHE A 188 7.40 -3.06 4.23
N TYR A 189 6.46 -3.00 5.17
CA TYR A 189 6.64 -3.56 6.50
C TYR A 189 6.61 -5.10 6.52
N THR A 190 6.10 -5.74 5.46
CA THR A 190 6.18 -7.20 5.28
C THR A 190 7.55 -7.61 4.72
N MET A 191 8.06 -6.88 3.72
CA MET A 191 9.31 -7.23 3.04
C MET A 191 10.56 -6.79 3.81
N TYR A 192 10.46 -5.73 4.62
CA TYR A 192 11.55 -5.17 5.42
C TYR A 192 11.21 -5.17 6.93
N PRO A 193 10.93 -6.34 7.52
CA PRO A 193 10.50 -6.43 8.92
C PRO A 193 11.62 -5.97 9.86
N GLY A 194 11.31 -5.04 10.76
CA GLY A 194 12.25 -4.49 11.73
C GLY A 194 13.24 -3.47 11.16
N GLU A 195 13.11 -3.10 9.88
CA GLU A 195 13.88 -2.02 9.28
C GLU A 195 13.15 -0.68 9.46
N GLY A 196 13.83 0.27 10.09
CA GLY A 196 13.34 1.62 10.29
C GLY A 196 12.38 1.82 11.46
N SER A 197 11.42 2.74 11.31
CA SER A 197 10.39 3.03 12.33
C SER A 197 9.26 1.98 12.27
N GLU A 198 8.33 1.98 13.23
CA GLU A 198 7.19 1.08 13.18
C GLU A 198 6.12 1.59 12.19
N ILE A 199 5.30 0.68 11.67
CA ILE A 199 4.16 1.04 10.80
C ILE A 199 3.22 2.05 11.48
N THR A 200 3.07 1.95 12.80
CA THR A 200 2.25 2.84 13.64
C THR A 200 2.81 4.27 13.74
N ASP A 201 4.08 4.49 13.41
CA ASP A 201 4.64 5.84 13.29
C ASP A 201 4.21 6.51 11.98
N LEU A 202 3.78 5.72 10.99
CA LEU A 202 3.32 6.19 9.69
C LEU A 202 1.79 6.30 9.60
N SER A 203 1.05 5.33 10.13
CA SER A 203 -0.42 5.34 10.21
C SER A 203 -0.91 4.22 11.12
N THR A 204 -2.16 4.25 11.56
CA THR A 204 -2.74 3.11 12.27
C THR A 204 -3.07 1.98 11.29
N LEU A 205 -3.08 0.73 11.78
CA LEU A 205 -3.43 -0.41 10.93
C LEU A 205 -4.87 -0.28 10.43
N GLU A 206 -5.76 0.17 11.30
CA GLU A 206 -7.19 0.35 11.05
C GLU A 206 -7.44 1.37 9.93
N THR A 207 -6.72 2.50 9.93
CA THR A 207 -6.85 3.49 8.85
C THR A 207 -6.36 2.91 7.52
N LEU A 208 -5.20 2.25 7.50
CA LEU A 208 -4.68 1.64 6.28
C LEU A 208 -5.60 0.53 5.75
N TYR A 209 -6.19 -0.29 6.64
CA TYR A 209 -7.11 -1.32 6.22
C TYR A 209 -8.44 -0.75 5.72
N GLN A 210 -8.98 0.28 6.38
CA GLN A 210 -10.17 0.97 5.89
C GLN A 210 -9.93 1.57 4.49
N TRP A 211 -8.78 2.22 4.29
CA TRP A 211 -8.35 2.72 2.98
C TRP A 211 -8.24 1.62 1.92
N HIS A 212 -7.71 0.46 2.30
CA HIS A 212 -7.63 -0.70 1.43
C HIS A 212 -9.02 -1.21 0.99
N LEU A 213 -10.03 -1.15 1.87
CA LEU A 213 -11.41 -1.55 1.57
C LEU A 213 -12.14 -0.50 0.72
N ASP A 214 -11.96 0.78 1.03
CA ASP A 214 -12.65 1.89 0.36
C ASP A 214 -12.10 2.18 -1.05
N ASP A 215 -10.82 1.88 -1.28
CA ASP A 215 -10.14 1.96 -2.57
C ASP A 215 -9.57 0.58 -2.99
N PRO A 216 -10.43 -0.34 -3.50
CA PRO A 216 -10.03 -1.67 -3.94
C PRO A 216 -9.02 -1.63 -5.09
N VAL A 217 -8.24 -2.72 -5.23
CA VAL A 217 -7.32 -2.89 -6.37
C VAL A 217 -8.06 -2.72 -7.68
N ASP A 218 -7.51 -1.88 -8.55
CA ASP A 218 -8.03 -1.62 -9.89
C ASP A 218 -7.06 -2.07 -11.00
N ALA A 219 -7.46 -1.81 -12.25
CA ALA A 219 -6.67 -2.20 -13.41
C ALA A 219 -5.34 -1.43 -13.52
N GLU A 220 -5.29 -0.19 -13.05
CA GLU A 220 -4.08 0.63 -13.09
C GLU A 220 -3.06 0.13 -12.07
N GLU A 221 -3.50 -0.23 -10.87
CA GLU A 221 -2.61 -0.80 -9.85
C GLU A 221 -2.07 -2.19 -10.25
N LEU A 222 -2.90 -3.03 -10.87
CA LEU A 222 -2.47 -4.32 -11.43
C LEU A 222 -1.43 -4.14 -12.54
N ASP A 223 -1.67 -3.23 -13.49
CA ASP A 223 -0.73 -2.94 -14.56
C ASP A 223 0.59 -2.36 -14.02
N ARG A 224 0.51 -1.49 -13.01
CA ARG A 224 1.68 -1.02 -12.29
C ARG A 224 2.43 -2.18 -11.62
N ASN A 225 1.73 -3.13 -11.01
CA ASN A 225 2.35 -4.31 -10.39
C ASN A 225 3.13 -5.15 -11.42
N ASP A 226 2.55 -5.38 -12.60
CA ASP A 226 3.19 -6.05 -13.74
C ASP A 226 4.45 -5.28 -14.22
N LYS A 227 4.32 -3.96 -14.39
CA LYS A 227 5.42 -3.10 -14.82
C LYS A 227 6.56 -3.09 -13.81
N VAL A 228 6.27 -3.00 -12.52
CA VAL A 228 7.27 -3.04 -11.44
C VAL A 228 7.98 -4.39 -11.42
N GLU A 229 7.26 -5.51 -11.47
CA GLU A 229 7.86 -6.85 -11.53
C GLU A 229 8.82 -6.98 -12.70
N SER A 230 8.44 -6.47 -13.88
CA SER A 230 9.29 -6.53 -15.07
C SER A 230 10.63 -5.79 -14.92
N GLN A 231 10.74 -4.89 -13.95
CA GLN A 231 11.93 -4.08 -13.71
C GLN A 231 12.72 -4.50 -12.46
N GLN A 232 12.06 -4.75 -11.33
CA GLN A 232 12.73 -5.12 -10.06
C GLN A 232 12.53 -6.59 -9.66
N GLY A 233 11.85 -7.40 -10.46
CA GLY A 233 11.81 -8.86 -10.33
C GLY A 233 10.79 -9.43 -9.35
N ASN A 234 10.22 -8.63 -8.45
CA ASN A 234 9.22 -9.06 -7.48
C ASN A 234 7.88 -8.33 -7.63
N ARG A 235 6.81 -8.97 -7.13
CA ARG A 235 5.45 -8.43 -7.07
C ARG A 235 5.07 -7.98 -5.66
N ASN A 236 4.10 -7.07 -5.55
CA ASN A 236 3.42 -6.79 -4.29
C ASN A 236 2.27 -7.81 -4.11
N PRO A 237 2.36 -8.76 -3.16
CA PRO A 237 1.33 -9.76 -2.95
C PRO A 237 -0.02 -9.16 -2.55
N TYR A 238 -0.05 -7.99 -1.91
CA TYR A 238 -1.29 -7.33 -1.50
C TYR A 238 -2.06 -6.70 -2.65
N VAL A 239 -1.44 -6.58 -3.83
CA VAL A 239 -2.12 -6.16 -5.06
C VAL A 239 -2.68 -7.37 -5.80
N ASP A 240 -1.92 -8.48 -5.88
CA ASP A 240 -2.39 -9.69 -6.55
C ASP A 240 -3.42 -10.48 -5.71
N TYR A 241 -3.30 -10.44 -4.39
CA TYR A 241 -4.17 -11.10 -3.41
C TYR A 241 -4.55 -10.11 -2.30
N PRO A 242 -5.54 -9.22 -2.54
CA PRO A 242 -5.95 -8.17 -1.60
C PRO A 242 -6.30 -8.69 -0.20
N ASP A 243 -7.01 -9.83 -0.13
CA ASP A 243 -7.44 -10.46 1.12
C ASP A 243 -6.26 -10.80 2.07
N LEU A 244 -5.03 -10.91 1.55
CA LEU A 244 -3.86 -11.14 2.39
C LEU A 244 -3.59 -9.99 3.37
N VAL A 245 -4.08 -8.78 3.11
CA VAL A 245 -3.94 -7.68 4.07
C VAL A 245 -4.56 -8.11 5.40
N TRP A 246 -5.79 -8.63 5.37
CA TRP A 246 -6.46 -9.19 6.54
C TRP A 246 -5.65 -10.35 7.12
N ASP A 247 -5.32 -11.34 6.28
CA ASP A 247 -4.68 -12.56 6.77
C ASP A 247 -3.31 -12.32 7.42
N ALA A 248 -2.55 -11.35 6.91
CA ALA A 248 -1.18 -11.07 7.34
C ALA A 248 -1.08 -10.08 8.52
N TRP A 249 -2.11 -9.27 8.74
CA TRP A 249 -2.04 -8.14 9.69
C TRP A 249 -3.15 -8.12 10.75
N PHE A 250 -4.28 -8.78 10.51
CA PHE A 250 -5.47 -8.69 11.37
C PHE A 250 -6.00 -10.04 11.85
N GLN A 251 -5.69 -11.14 11.16
CA GLN A 251 -6.22 -12.48 11.46
C GLN A 251 -5.72 -13.08 12.78
N ASP A 252 -6.22 -12.55 13.89
CA ASP A 252 -6.28 -13.20 15.20
C ASP A 252 -7.67 -13.83 15.46
N GLY A 253 -8.45 -14.03 14.39
CA GLY A 253 -9.76 -14.69 14.39
C GLY A 253 -9.76 -16.19 14.72
N ALA A 254 -8.79 -16.70 15.51
CA ALA A 254 -8.80 -18.05 16.06
C ALA A 254 -8.06 -18.18 17.41
N ILE A 255 -8.51 -17.41 18.42
CA ILE A 255 -8.92 -17.77 19.80
C ILE A 255 -8.81 -16.46 20.61
N GLY A 256 -9.88 -15.65 20.67
CA GLY A 256 -9.88 -14.55 21.64
C GLY A 256 -10.69 -13.29 21.35
N CYS A 257 -11.46 -13.19 20.27
CA CYS A 257 -12.35 -12.04 20.09
C CYS A 257 -13.83 -12.44 20.03
N PRO A 258 -14.47 -12.60 21.19
CA PRO A 258 -15.89 -12.92 21.25
C PRO A 258 -16.80 -11.75 20.83
N THR A 259 -16.25 -10.54 20.66
CA THR A 259 -17.01 -9.31 20.46
C THR A 259 -17.32 -8.99 18.99
N ASP A 260 -16.56 -9.52 18.03
CA ASP A 260 -16.95 -9.57 16.61
C ASP A 260 -17.82 -10.81 16.39
N VAL A 261 -19.13 -10.62 16.46
CA VAL A 261 -20.10 -11.72 16.41
C VAL A 261 -20.60 -11.99 15.00
N ASN A 262 -20.34 -11.10 14.05
CA ASN A 262 -20.70 -11.27 12.64
C ASN A 262 -19.49 -11.67 11.75
N ASN A 263 -18.29 -11.69 12.31
CA ASN A 263 -17.00 -11.99 11.68
C ASN A 263 -16.69 -11.02 10.52
N ASP A 264 -17.00 -9.73 10.70
CA ASP A 264 -16.73 -8.69 9.70
C ASP A 264 -15.39 -7.97 9.88
N GLY A 265 -14.65 -8.32 10.92
CA GLY A 265 -13.32 -7.80 11.18
C GLY A 265 -13.27 -6.64 12.18
N PHE A 266 -14.43 -6.27 12.75
CA PHE A 266 -14.54 -5.12 13.65
C PHE A 266 -15.63 -5.36 14.70
N THR A 267 -15.43 -4.83 15.91
CA THR A 267 -16.53 -4.71 16.88
C THR A 267 -17.26 -3.39 16.64
N ASN A 268 -18.38 -3.44 15.91
CA ASN A 268 -19.11 -2.26 15.45
C ASN A 268 -20.61 -2.30 15.79
N VAL A 269 -21.39 -1.40 15.17
CA VAL A 269 -22.84 -1.31 15.44
C VAL A 269 -23.57 -2.61 15.08
N GLN A 270 -23.12 -3.34 14.06
CA GLN A 270 -23.72 -4.60 13.65
C GLN A 270 -23.54 -5.68 14.71
N ASP A 271 -22.40 -5.71 15.41
CA ASP A 271 -22.15 -6.64 16.52
C ASP A 271 -23.03 -6.34 17.72
N VAL A 272 -23.12 -5.05 18.08
CA VAL A 272 -24.04 -4.58 19.12
C VAL A 272 -25.48 -4.97 18.79
N LEU A 273 -25.91 -4.78 17.54
CA LEU A 273 -27.26 -5.14 17.10
C LEU A 273 -27.49 -6.66 17.10
N SER A 274 -26.47 -7.45 16.78
CA SER A 274 -26.53 -8.91 16.79
C SER A 274 -26.71 -9.43 18.20
N VAL A 275 -25.92 -8.98 19.18
CA VAL A 275 -26.12 -9.33 20.59
C VAL A 275 -27.47 -8.83 21.13
N LEU A 276 -27.87 -7.60 20.80
CA LEU A 276 -29.17 -7.07 21.22
C LEU A 276 -30.35 -7.84 20.63
N SER A 277 -30.18 -8.49 19.47
CA SER A 277 -31.23 -9.29 18.84
C SER A 277 -31.62 -10.52 19.68
N GLU A 278 -30.70 -11.02 20.50
CA GLU A 278 -30.91 -12.17 21.39
C GLU A 278 -30.97 -11.78 22.88
N PHE A 279 -31.08 -10.48 23.22
CA PHE A 279 -31.08 -10.04 24.63
C PHE A 279 -32.18 -10.73 25.46
N GLY A 280 -31.76 -11.36 26.56
CA GLY A 280 -32.60 -12.19 27.43
C GLY A 280 -32.69 -13.67 27.03
N CYS A 281 -31.95 -14.09 26.00
CA CYS A 281 -31.77 -15.51 25.69
C CYS A 281 -31.08 -16.24 26.85
N SER A 282 -31.53 -17.46 27.15
CA SER A 282 -31.02 -18.28 28.27
C SER A 282 -30.91 -19.77 27.94
N ASN A 283 -31.03 -20.13 26.65
CA ASN A 283 -30.85 -21.48 26.15
C ASN A 283 -30.46 -21.43 24.68
N SER A 284 -29.33 -22.06 24.32
CA SER A 284 -28.84 -22.16 22.93
C SER A 284 -28.72 -20.82 22.22
N CYS A 285 -28.09 -19.84 22.89
CA CYS A 285 -27.88 -18.50 22.35
C CYS A 285 -26.67 -18.49 21.40
N SER A 286 -26.78 -17.74 20.30
CA SER A 286 -25.77 -17.64 19.26
C SER A 286 -24.77 -16.53 19.54
N PHE A 287 -25.18 -15.52 20.31
CA PHE A 287 -24.41 -14.30 20.58
C PHE A 287 -24.13 -14.09 22.07
N ASP A 288 -23.82 -15.21 22.75
CA ASP A 288 -23.29 -15.26 24.12
C ASP A 288 -21.77 -15.05 24.07
N VAL A 289 -21.37 -13.81 24.34
CA VAL A 289 -20.01 -13.28 24.14
C VAL A 289 -19.10 -13.74 25.26
N ASP A 290 -19.59 -13.74 26.51
CA ASP A 290 -18.79 -14.10 27.69
C ASP A 290 -18.87 -15.61 28.04
N ALA A 291 -19.68 -16.35 27.29
CA ALA A 291 -19.92 -17.78 27.40
C ALA A 291 -20.51 -18.22 28.76
N ASP A 292 -21.29 -17.34 29.42
CA ASP A 292 -21.96 -17.66 30.69
C ASP A 292 -23.29 -18.44 30.51
N GLY A 293 -23.74 -18.61 29.26
CA GLY A 293 -24.95 -19.32 28.87
C GLY A 293 -26.19 -18.42 28.70
N ILE A 294 -26.06 -17.10 28.83
CA ILE A 294 -27.13 -16.11 28.75
C ILE A 294 -26.66 -14.91 27.93
N VAL A 295 -27.53 -14.36 27.07
CA VAL A 295 -27.25 -13.05 26.45
C VAL A 295 -27.85 -11.95 27.32
N GLY A 296 -26.99 -11.22 28.01
CA GLY A 296 -27.34 -10.24 29.02
C GLY A 296 -26.56 -8.94 28.95
N VAL A 297 -26.50 -8.23 30.08
CA VAL A 297 -25.80 -6.95 30.18
C VAL A 297 -24.28 -7.15 30.11
N SER A 298 -23.78 -8.30 30.55
CA SER A 298 -22.35 -8.64 30.54
C SER A 298 -21.81 -8.66 29.11
N ASP A 299 -22.49 -9.37 28.19
CA ASP A 299 -22.16 -9.44 26.77
C ASP A 299 -22.14 -8.07 26.10
N ILE A 300 -23.15 -7.24 26.39
CA ILE A 300 -23.22 -5.88 25.84
C ILE A 300 -22.05 -5.05 26.35
N LEU A 301 -21.69 -5.16 27.63
CA LEU A 301 -20.56 -4.41 28.19
C LEU A 301 -19.23 -4.87 27.60
N GLU A 302 -19.09 -6.15 27.28
CA GLU A 302 -17.90 -6.71 26.64
C GLU A 302 -17.76 -6.23 25.19
N ILE A 303 -18.84 -6.26 24.40
CA ILE A 303 -18.85 -5.62 23.06
C ILE A 303 -18.55 -4.13 23.15
N LEU A 304 -19.15 -3.42 24.11
CA LEU A 304 -18.91 -1.99 24.27
C LEU A 304 -17.49 -1.66 24.74
N SER A 305 -16.80 -2.59 25.40
CA SER A 305 -15.39 -2.39 25.76
C SER A 305 -14.44 -2.42 24.57
N GLU A 306 -14.83 -3.11 23.50
CA GLU A 306 -14.05 -3.22 22.25
C GLU A 306 -14.67 -2.44 21.08
N PHE A 307 -15.72 -1.66 21.34
CA PHE A 307 -16.45 -0.94 20.28
C PHE A 307 -15.56 0.05 19.53
N GLY A 308 -15.50 -0.12 18.21
CA GLY A 308 -14.68 0.66 17.30
C GLY A 308 -13.27 0.10 17.10
N ASN A 309 -12.92 -1.01 17.74
CA ASN A 309 -11.65 -1.71 17.53
C ASN A 309 -11.78 -2.77 16.42
N ALA A 310 -10.69 -2.98 15.69
CA ALA A 310 -10.54 -4.11 14.78
C ALA A 310 -10.35 -5.41 15.58
N CYS A 311 -10.89 -6.48 15.02
CA CYS A 311 -10.91 -7.83 15.56
C CYS A 311 -11.07 -8.80 14.38
#